data_AF-A0A1V5JZG9-F1
#
_entry.id   AF-A0A1V5JZG9-F1
#
_cell.length_a   1.000
_cell.length_b   1.000
_cell.length_c   1.000
_cell.angle_alpha   90.00
_cell.angle_beta   90.00
_cell.angle_gamma   90.00
#
_symmetry.space_group_name_H-M   'P 1'
#
loop_
_entity.id
_entity.type
_entity.pdbx_description
1 polymer ?
#
loop_
_entity_poly.entity_id
_entity_poly.type
_entity_poly.pdbx_seq_one_letter_code
_entity_poly.pdbx_strand_id
1 'polypeptide(L)'
;MARTNLGLLLKAIDYLEERCLSRLYFEGNIHSYTYAEEGASLYDVLSLFNGKPSAVHDPVIKRMRDLAELEEYISMTGEIELALMVEIVKKYGNGIPGILRSLKDKHVGDQEKERAEYIFSTVHRAKGMEYDEVHLAEDFMTEERLMAITGKGKELEPAVQARLREEINLLYVAVTRARHRLYIPENLLPQGVEPSSAVRTLRLWKEKRGRAEESLPAREERREGSFFKGTPPRKRAAPVKKGASRSHGNFTDQALVDLYLQGKSVQEIAKGLGSPRDVVLQRMQTLGMF
;
A
#
# COMPACT_ATOMS: atom_id res chain seq x y z
N MET A 1 -8.98 -10.53 -7.94
CA MET A 1 -9.64 -9.41 -7.26
C MET A 1 -9.21 -9.36 -5.82
N ALA A 2 -8.97 -8.16 -5.28
CA ALA A 2 -8.55 -7.95 -3.90
C ALA A 2 -9.31 -6.80 -3.24
N ARG A 3 -9.33 -6.74 -1.91
CA ARG A 3 -9.92 -5.64 -1.14
C ARG A 3 -9.03 -4.39 -1.24
N THR A 4 -7.73 -4.58 -1.04
CA THR A 4 -6.69 -3.53 -1.01
C THR A 4 -5.85 -3.50 -2.27
N ASN A 5 -5.19 -2.35 -2.46
CA ASN A 5 -4.20 -2.17 -3.51
C ASN A 5 -3.00 -3.12 -3.33
N LEU A 6 -2.48 -3.23 -2.12
CA LEU A 6 -1.32 -4.07 -1.81
C LEU A 6 -1.64 -5.57 -1.86
N GLY A 7 -2.85 -5.97 -1.44
CA GLY A 7 -3.31 -7.35 -1.58
C GLY A 7 -3.41 -7.75 -3.05
N LEU A 8 -3.83 -6.82 -3.92
CA LEU A 8 -3.81 -7.05 -5.37
C LEU A 8 -2.39 -7.18 -5.90
N LEU A 9 -1.47 -6.30 -5.47
CA LEU A 9 -0.07 -6.35 -5.88
C LEU A 9 0.58 -7.67 -5.46
N LEU A 10 0.40 -8.10 -4.21
CA LEU A 10 0.92 -9.38 -3.72
C LEU A 10 0.44 -10.53 -4.61
N LYS A 11 -0.86 -10.57 -4.91
CA LYS A 11 -1.44 -11.61 -5.77
C LYS A 11 -0.89 -11.57 -7.20
N ALA A 12 -0.62 -10.38 -7.73
CA ALA A 12 0.00 -10.23 -9.05
C ALA A 12 1.45 -10.73 -9.08
N ILE A 13 2.21 -10.49 -8.01
CA ILE A 13 3.57 -11.01 -7.87
C ILE A 13 3.54 -12.55 -7.80
N ASP A 14 2.65 -13.13 -6.99
CA ASP A 14 2.51 -14.59 -6.90
C ASP A 14 2.21 -15.21 -8.28
N TYR A 15 1.32 -14.59 -9.05
CA TYR A 15 1.01 -15.05 -10.41
C TYR A 15 2.19 -14.90 -11.36
N LEU A 16 3.00 -13.85 -11.21
CA LEU A 16 4.21 -13.65 -12.02
C LEU A 16 5.28 -14.71 -11.74
N GLU A 17 5.42 -15.13 -10.48
CA GLU A 17 6.39 -16.17 -10.09
C GLU A 17 5.96 -17.58 -10.53
N GLU A 18 4.67 -17.88 -10.43
CA GLU A 18 4.15 -19.24 -10.62
C GLU A 18 3.67 -19.51 -12.05
N ARG A 19 3.28 -18.47 -12.76
CA ARG A 19 2.81 -18.57 -14.14
C ARG A 19 3.71 -17.75 -15.02
N CYS A 20 3.97 -18.27 -16.21
CA CYS A 20 4.56 -17.47 -17.29
C CYS A 20 3.51 -16.48 -17.81
N LEU A 21 3.17 -15.47 -16.99
CA LEU A 21 2.28 -14.39 -17.41
C LEU A 21 2.88 -13.73 -18.64
N SER A 22 2.14 -13.67 -19.75
CA SER A 22 2.61 -12.99 -20.95
C SER A 22 1.91 -11.63 -21.12
N ARG A 23 0.60 -11.58 -20.87
CA ARG A 23 -0.22 -10.35 -20.96
C ARG A 23 -1.15 -10.23 -19.78
N LEU A 24 -1.02 -9.15 -19.03
CA LEU A 24 -1.88 -8.85 -17.89
C LEU A 24 -2.45 -7.43 -18.00
N TYR A 25 -3.56 -7.18 -17.32
CA TYR A 25 -4.18 -5.87 -17.25
C TYR A 25 -4.46 -5.52 -15.79
N PHE A 26 -4.15 -4.29 -15.39
CA PHE A 26 -4.54 -3.72 -14.11
C PHE A 26 -5.66 -2.72 -14.36
N GLU A 27 -6.77 -2.84 -13.63
CA GLU A 27 -7.85 -1.86 -13.71
C GLU A 27 -7.36 -0.52 -13.14
N GLY A 28 -7.18 0.50 -13.98
CA GLY A 28 -6.64 1.80 -13.60
C GLY A 28 -5.10 1.80 -13.47
N ASN A 29 -4.53 2.80 -12.81
CA ASN A 29 -3.08 3.01 -12.87
C ASN A 29 -2.29 1.99 -12.03
N ILE A 30 -1.38 1.22 -12.66
CA ILE A 30 -0.51 0.25 -11.98
C ILE A 30 0.30 0.87 -10.82
N HIS A 31 0.69 2.14 -10.94
CA HIS A 31 1.46 2.85 -9.92
C HIS A 31 0.67 3.07 -8.64
N SER A 32 -0.65 3.13 -8.70
CA SER A 32 -1.47 3.28 -7.49
C SER A 32 -1.41 2.07 -6.56
N TYR A 33 -1.00 0.89 -7.07
CA TYR A 33 -0.94 -0.34 -6.28
C TYR A 33 0.30 -0.45 -5.38
N THR A 34 1.28 0.43 -5.55
CA THR A 34 2.48 0.47 -4.70
C THR A 34 2.30 1.38 -3.48
N TYR A 35 1.11 1.93 -3.27
CA TYR A 35 0.78 2.81 -2.16
C TYR A 35 -0.32 2.22 -1.29
N ALA A 36 -0.23 2.50 0.00
CA ALA A 36 -1.31 2.30 0.97
C ALA A 36 -2.32 3.47 0.88
N GLU A 37 -3.51 3.27 1.45
CA GLU A 37 -4.57 4.29 1.51
C GLU A 37 -4.10 5.59 2.17
N GLU A 38 -3.29 5.50 3.22
CA GLU A 38 -2.74 6.65 3.96
C GLU A 38 -1.50 7.29 3.28
N GLY A 39 -1.14 6.83 2.08
CA GLY A 39 -0.10 7.45 1.25
C GLY A 39 1.32 6.90 1.41
N ALA A 40 1.56 6.02 2.38
CA ALA A 40 2.82 5.29 2.50
C ALA A 40 3.08 4.48 1.21
N SER A 41 4.33 4.46 0.75
CA SER A 41 4.71 3.69 -0.44
C SER A 41 5.56 2.47 -0.11
N LEU A 42 5.51 1.46 -0.97
CA LEU A 42 6.39 0.30 -0.88
C LEU A 42 7.88 0.70 -0.97
N TYR A 43 8.18 1.79 -1.67
CA TYR A 43 9.53 2.35 -1.76
C TYR A 43 10.00 3.01 -0.45
N ASP A 44 9.08 3.55 0.37
CA ASP A 44 9.40 4.08 1.69
C ASP A 44 9.87 2.95 2.62
N VAL A 45 9.12 1.87 2.67
CA VAL A 45 9.46 0.69 3.48
C VAL A 45 10.76 0.03 2.97
N LEU A 46 10.93 -0.08 1.65
CA LEU A 46 12.19 -0.57 1.05
C LEU A 46 13.38 0.34 1.36
N SER A 47 13.18 1.65 1.39
CA SER A 47 14.24 2.61 1.72
C SER A 47 14.63 2.52 3.19
N LEU A 48 13.66 2.36 4.10
CA LEU A 48 13.90 2.08 5.51
C LEU A 48 14.67 0.77 5.69
N PHE A 49 14.24 -0.30 5.01
CA PHE A 49 14.92 -1.61 5.02
C PHE A 49 16.38 -1.52 4.59
N ASN A 50 16.69 -0.69 3.59
CA ASN A 50 18.04 -0.47 3.09
C ASN A 50 18.88 0.51 3.94
N GLY A 51 18.38 1.00 5.07
CA GLY A 51 19.06 1.98 5.91
C GLY A 51 19.21 3.36 5.24
N LYS A 52 18.26 3.73 4.36
CA LYS A 52 18.24 5.00 3.62
C LYS A 52 17.05 5.88 4.05
N PRO A 53 16.99 6.34 5.32
CA PRO A 53 15.86 7.12 5.83
C PRO A 53 15.69 8.48 5.13
N SER A 54 16.74 9.00 4.48
CA SER A 54 16.65 10.22 3.68
C SER A 54 15.78 10.07 2.42
N ALA A 55 15.66 8.85 1.89
CA ALA A 55 14.82 8.54 0.74
C ALA A 55 13.36 8.24 1.15
N VAL A 56 13.06 8.15 2.45
CA VAL A 56 11.71 7.96 2.96
C VAL A 56 10.95 9.29 2.93
N HIS A 57 9.79 9.27 2.28
CA HIS A 57 8.88 10.40 2.12
C HIS A 57 7.76 10.36 3.16
N ASP A 58 7.26 9.16 3.47
CA ASP A 58 6.22 8.98 4.48
C ASP A 58 6.66 9.51 5.86
N PRO A 59 5.92 10.43 6.50
CA PRO A 59 6.31 11.05 7.76
C PRO A 59 6.37 10.11 8.97
N VAL A 60 5.63 9.00 8.94
CA VAL A 60 5.60 8.01 10.02
C VAL A 60 6.80 7.09 9.87
N ILE A 61 6.96 6.46 8.71
CA ILE A 61 8.07 5.55 8.38
C ILE A 61 9.42 6.27 8.55
N LYS A 62 9.51 7.55 8.17
CA LYS A 62 10.74 8.33 8.27
C LYS A 62 11.24 8.52 9.71
N ARG A 63 10.35 8.42 10.70
CA ARG A 63 10.71 8.53 12.12
C ARG A 63 11.20 7.23 12.71
N MET A 64 10.96 6.10 12.03
CA MET A 64 11.40 4.79 12.47
C MET A 64 12.91 4.64 12.23
N ARG A 65 13.61 4.02 13.19
CA ARG A 65 15.05 3.76 13.08
C ARG A 65 15.34 2.64 12.10
N ASP A 66 14.54 1.60 12.13
CA ASP A 66 14.68 0.39 11.32
C ASP A 66 13.32 -0.30 11.14
N LEU A 67 13.35 -1.43 10.42
CA LEU A 67 12.16 -2.23 10.16
C LEU A 67 11.55 -2.80 11.45
N ALA A 68 12.35 -3.07 12.48
CA ALA A 68 11.83 -3.65 13.72
C ALA A 68 10.97 -2.64 14.48
N GLU A 69 11.39 -1.37 14.54
CA GLU A 69 10.57 -0.30 15.11
C GLU A 69 9.29 -0.06 14.31
N LEU A 70 9.34 -0.19 12.97
CA LEU A 70 8.15 -0.14 12.13
C LEU A 70 7.17 -1.30 12.45
N GLU A 71 7.68 -2.50 12.69
CA GLU A 71 6.86 -3.66 13.08
C GLU A 71 6.23 -3.51 14.47
N GLU A 72 6.97 -2.96 15.43
CA GLU A 72 6.43 -2.60 16.74
C GLU A 72 5.29 -1.60 16.59
N TYR A 73 5.47 -0.56 15.77
CA TYR A 73 4.43 0.42 15.46
C TYR A 73 3.18 -0.25 14.87
N ILE A 74 3.34 -1.10 13.85
CA ILE A 74 2.24 -1.85 13.22
C ILE A 74 1.50 -2.71 14.26
N SER A 75 2.22 -3.37 15.16
CA SER A 75 1.60 -4.21 16.19
C SER A 75 0.74 -3.40 17.17
N MET A 76 1.10 -2.14 17.41
CA MET A 76 0.37 -1.22 18.28
C MET A 76 -0.80 -0.54 17.57
N THR A 77 -0.67 -0.19 16.29
CA THR A 77 -1.71 0.55 15.54
C THR A 77 -2.68 -0.35 14.77
N GLY A 78 -2.26 -1.58 14.44
CA GLY A 78 -3.05 -2.51 13.65
C GLY A 78 -3.14 -2.16 12.17
N GLU A 79 -2.17 -1.41 11.62
CA GLU A 79 -2.14 -1.01 10.22
C GLU A 79 -1.81 -2.17 9.28
N ILE A 80 -2.85 -2.84 8.79
CA ILE A 80 -2.74 -4.06 7.96
C ILE A 80 -1.99 -3.80 6.64
N GLU A 81 -2.21 -2.66 5.98
CA GLU A 81 -1.54 -2.35 4.72
C GLU A 81 -0.04 -2.13 4.92
N LEU A 82 0.35 -1.47 6.00
CA LEU A 82 1.75 -1.26 6.36
C LEU A 82 2.42 -2.58 6.73
N ALA A 83 1.71 -3.47 7.45
CA ALA A 83 2.14 -4.85 7.70
C ALA A 83 2.44 -5.60 6.40
N LEU A 84 1.53 -5.50 5.42
CA LEU A 84 1.69 -6.16 4.14
C LEU A 84 2.87 -5.59 3.33
N MET A 85 3.13 -4.27 3.38
CA MET A 85 4.33 -3.70 2.77
C MET A 85 5.61 -4.26 3.39
N VAL A 86 5.65 -4.38 4.72
CA VAL A 86 6.78 -4.97 5.44
C VAL A 86 6.98 -6.42 5.01
N GLU A 87 5.92 -7.22 4.90
CA GLU A 87 6.00 -8.60 4.40
C GLU A 87 6.58 -8.67 2.97
N ILE A 88 6.09 -7.83 2.05
CA ILE A 88 6.58 -7.76 0.67
C ILE A 88 8.07 -7.37 0.65
N VAL A 89 8.47 -6.39 1.45
CA VAL A 89 9.87 -5.92 1.53
C VAL A 89 10.77 -6.97 2.17
N LYS A 90 10.33 -7.68 3.21
CA LYS A 90 11.08 -8.79 3.78
C LYS A 90 11.28 -9.92 2.78
N LYS A 91 10.24 -10.25 2.00
CA LYS A 91 10.28 -11.36 1.04
C LYS A 91 11.17 -11.05 -0.17
N TYR A 92 11.01 -9.86 -0.77
CA TYR A 92 11.61 -9.55 -2.06
C TYR A 92 12.78 -8.55 -1.99
N GLY A 93 12.85 -7.74 -0.93
CA GLY A 93 13.89 -6.73 -0.72
C GLY A 93 14.20 -5.90 -1.96
N ASN A 94 15.47 -5.87 -2.35
CA ASN A 94 15.94 -5.12 -3.52
C ASN A 94 15.52 -5.71 -4.88
N GLY A 95 14.82 -6.85 -4.90
CA GLY A 95 14.17 -7.40 -6.09
C GLY A 95 12.88 -6.68 -6.48
N ILE A 96 12.24 -5.95 -5.56
CA ILE A 96 10.96 -5.25 -5.78
C ILE A 96 10.96 -4.39 -7.05
N PRO A 97 11.96 -3.51 -7.30
CA PRO A 97 11.97 -2.71 -8.52
C PRO A 97 11.99 -3.55 -9.80
N GLY A 98 12.65 -4.71 -9.79
CA GLY A 98 12.67 -5.64 -10.92
C GLY A 98 11.33 -6.31 -11.17
N ILE A 99 10.67 -6.76 -10.09
CA ILE A 99 9.32 -7.35 -10.14
C ILE A 99 8.31 -6.33 -10.67
N LEU A 100 8.33 -5.10 -10.15
CA LEU A 100 7.44 -4.02 -10.59
C LEU A 100 7.66 -3.66 -12.06
N ARG A 101 8.91 -3.62 -12.53
CA ARG A 101 9.21 -3.47 -13.96
C ARG A 101 8.63 -4.61 -14.78
N SER A 102 8.83 -5.86 -14.36
CA SER A 102 8.29 -7.01 -15.09
C SER A 102 6.76 -7.00 -15.15
N LEU A 103 6.07 -6.57 -14.09
CA LEU A 103 4.61 -6.40 -14.13
C LEU A 103 4.20 -5.30 -15.11
N LYS A 104 4.92 -4.18 -15.12
CA LYS A 104 4.68 -3.06 -16.04
C LYS A 104 4.94 -3.45 -17.50
N ASP A 105 6.01 -4.19 -17.78
CA ASP A 105 6.37 -4.61 -19.13
C ASP A 105 5.35 -5.61 -19.72
N LYS A 106 4.67 -6.37 -18.85
CA LYS A 106 3.60 -7.31 -19.23
C LYS A 106 2.21 -6.68 -19.23
N HIS A 107 2.08 -5.44 -18.76
CA HIS A 107 0.82 -4.73 -18.66
C HIS A 107 0.40 -4.23 -20.04
N VAL A 108 -0.74 -4.72 -20.54
CA VAL A 108 -1.35 -4.25 -21.79
C VAL A 108 -2.11 -2.94 -21.55
N GLY A 109 -2.20 -2.08 -22.56
CA GLY A 109 -2.95 -0.83 -22.46
C GLY A 109 -4.48 -1.04 -22.46
N ASP A 110 -5.23 -0.02 -22.06
CA ASP A 110 -6.69 -0.05 -21.91
C ASP A 110 -7.43 -0.52 -23.18
N GLN A 111 -6.95 -0.13 -24.36
CA GLN A 111 -7.51 -0.55 -25.66
C GLN A 111 -7.31 -2.04 -25.97
N GLU A 112 -6.40 -2.69 -25.25
CA GLU A 112 -6.05 -4.11 -25.41
C GLU A 112 -6.45 -4.94 -24.20
N LYS A 113 -7.29 -4.42 -23.30
CA LYS A 113 -7.80 -5.12 -22.12
C LYS A 113 -8.31 -6.53 -22.43
N GLU A 114 -9.03 -6.69 -23.54
CA GLU A 114 -9.58 -7.98 -23.98
C GLU A 114 -8.52 -9.02 -24.36
N ARG A 115 -7.27 -8.59 -24.62
CA ARG A 115 -6.14 -9.46 -24.94
C ARG A 115 -5.37 -9.91 -23.69
N ALA A 116 -5.72 -9.40 -22.51
CA ALA A 116 -5.09 -9.77 -21.26
C ALA A 116 -5.54 -11.19 -20.84
N GLU A 117 -4.59 -12.00 -20.41
CA GLU A 117 -4.87 -13.32 -19.84
C GLU A 117 -5.42 -13.21 -18.43
N TYR A 118 -5.00 -12.17 -17.71
CA TYR A 118 -5.42 -11.89 -16.34
C TYR A 118 -5.73 -10.41 -16.16
N ILE A 119 -6.86 -10.14 -15.50
CA ILE A 119 -7.28 -8.81 -15.09
C ILE A 119 -7.17 -8.70 -13.56
N PHE A 120 -6.30 -7.81 -13.11
CA PHE A 120 -6.10 -7.46 -11.72
C PHE A 120 -6.93 -6.21 -11.38
N SER A 121 -7.90 -6.38 -10.49
CA SER A 121 -8.76 -5.29 -10.02
C SER A 121 -8.98 -5.35 -8.52
N THR A 122 -9.06 -4.19 -7.88
CA THR A 122 -9.69 -4.09 -6.56
C THR A 122 -11.22 -4.15 -6.69
N VAL A 123 -11.91 -4.46 -5.60
CA VAL A 123 -13.39 -4.48 -5.57
C VAL A 123 -13.97 -3.12 -5.98
N HIS A 124 -13.41 -2.03 -5.46
CA HIS A 124 -13.84 -0.67 -5.77
C HIS A 124 -13.80 -0.37 -7.27
N ARG A 125 -12.72 -0.78 -7.95
CA ARG A 125 -12.56 -0.55 -9.39
C ARG A 125 -13.42 -1.49 -10.23
N ALA A 126 -13.72 -2.68 -9.73
CA ALA A 126 -14.56 -3.67 -10.41
C ALA A 126 -16.07 -3.41 -10.32
N LYS A 127 -16.50 -2.34 -9.64
CA LYS A 127 -17.93 -2.07 -9.44
C LYS A 127 -18.63 -1.84 -10.77
N GLY A 128 -19.69 -2.61 -11.03
CA GLY A 128 -20.44 -2.55 -12.29
C GLY A 128 -19.83 -3.36 -13.44
N MET A 129 -18.68 -4.01 -13.23
CA MET A 129 -18.10 -4.98 -14.17
C MET A 129 -18.41 -6.41 -13.71
N GLU A 130 -18.27 -7.38 -14.61
CA GLU A 130 -18.40 -8.82 -14.34
C GLU A 130 -17.35 -9.58 -15.15
N TYR A 131 -16.95 -10.75 -14.66
CA TYR A 131 -15.90 -11.59 -15.27
C TYR A 131 -16.35 -13.05 -15.28
N ASP A 132 -15.93 -13.80 -16.29
CA ASP A 132 -16.29 -15.23 -16.40
C ASP A 132 -15.73 -16.05 -15.24
N GLU A 133 -14.46 -15.80 -14.90
CA GLU A 133 -13.79 -16.40 -13.74
C GLU A 133 -13.19 -15.32 -12.82
N VAL A 134 -13.44 -15.42 -11.50
CA VAL A 134 -12.88 -14.50 -10.50
C VAL A 134 -12.06 -15.27 -9.49
N HIS A 135 -10.82 -14.81 -9.27
CA HIS A 135 -9.96 -15.28 -8.19
C HIS A 135 -9.91 -14.23 -7.09
N LEU A 136 -10.30 -14.57 -5.87
CA LEU A 136 -10.20 -13.67 -4.71
C LEU A 136 -8.81 -13.76 -4.06
N ALA A 137 -8.30 -12.61 -3.61
CA ALA A 137 -7.15 -12.52 -2.74
C ALA A 137 -7.55 -12.83 -1.28
N GLU A 138 -6.56 -12.98 -0.40
CA GLU A 138 -6.75 -13.34 1.02
C GLU A 138 -7.08 -12.15 1.92
N ASP A 139 -7.10 -10.92 1.38
CA ASP A 139 -7.13 -9.67 2.13
C ASP A 139 -8.53 -9.17 2.50
N PHE A 140 -9.53 -10.06 2.47
CA PHE A 140 -10.91 -9.77 2.86
C PHE A 140 -11.17 -10.10 4.34
N MET A 141 -12.30 -9.58 4.86
CA MET A 141 -12.80 -9.95 6.19
C MET A 141 -13.11 -11.45 6.26
N THR A 142 -12.51 -12.15 7.22
CA THR A 142 -12.77 -13.57 7.48
C THR A 142 -13.81 -13.76 8.58
N GLU A 143 -14.43 -14.94 8.64
CA GLU A 143 -15.38 -15.28 9.70
C GLU A 143 -14.73 -15.23 11.09
N GLU A 144 -13.48 -15.70 11.22
CA GLU A 144 -12.74 -15.65 12.48
C GLU A 144 -12.48 -14.21 12.94
N ARG A 145 -12.11 -13.31 12.02
CA ARG A 145 -11.92 -11.89 12.33
C ARG A 145 -13.24 -11.23 12.74
N LEU A 146 -14.33 -11.55 12.04
CA LEU A 146 -15.66 -11.05 12.37
C LEU A 146 -16.10 -11.54 13.77
N MET A 147 -15.88 -12.81 14.08
CA MET A 147 -16.17 -13.38 15.41
C MET A 147 -15.28 -12.80 16.51
N ALA A 148 -14.00 -12.49 16.23
CA ALA A 148 -13.13 -11.86 17.22
C ALA A 148 -13.61 -10.45 17.62
N ILE A 149 -14.25 -9.73 16.69
CA ILE A 149 -14.78 -8.38 16.90
C ILE A 149 -16.17 -8.43 17.56
N THR A 150 -17.05 -9.32 17.09
CA THR A 150 -18.46 -9.42 17.53
C THR A 150 -18.65 -10.34 18.75
N GLY A 151 -17.78 -11.33 18.91
CA GLY A 151 -17.85 -12.37 19.93
C GLY A 151 -17.38 -11.90 21.29
N LYS A 152 -18.23 -11.15 21.99
CA LYS A 152 -18.08 -10.85 23.44
C LYS A 152 -19.35 -10.33 24.11
N GLY A 153 -20.52 -10.47 23.47
CA GLY A 153 -21.79 -9.95 24.03
C GLY A 153 -21.79 -8.44 24.27
N LYS A 154 -20.82 -7.71 23.70
CA LYS A 154 -20.73 -6.26 23.77
C LYS A 154 -21.54 -5.69 22.62
N GLU A 155 -22.41 -4.74 22.94
CA GLU A 155 -23.03 -3.90 21.93
C GLU A 155 -21.90 -3.14 21.22
N LEU A 156 -21.79 -3.36 19.91
CA LEU A 156 -20.78 -2.68 19.10
C LEU A 156 -21.23 -1.25 18.84
N GLU A 157 -20.31 -0.30 18.98
CA GLU A 157 -20.54 1.07 18.58
C GLU A 157 -21.08 1.16 17.14
N PRO A 158 -22.07 2.03 16.85
CA PRO A 158 -22.68 2.12 15.53
C PRO A 158 -21.68 2.29 14.39
N ALA A 159 -20.60 3.04 14.63
CA ALA A 159 -19.52 3.24 13.66
C ALA A 159 -18.74 1.94 13.36
N VAL A 160 -18.50 1.10 14.37
CA VAL A 160 -17.84 -0.21 14.18
C VAL A 160 -18.75 -1.16 13.40
N GLN A 161 -20.04 -1.19 13.73
CA GLN A 161 -21.00 -2.00 12.98
C GLN A 161 -21.10 -1.56 11.52
N ALA A 162 -21.09 -0.25 11.24
CA ALA A 162 -21.12 0.27 9.88
C ALA A 162 -19.90 -0.19 9.07
N ARG A 163 -18.69 -0.11 9.67
CA ARG A 163 -17.45 -0.59 9.05
C ARG A 163 -17.48 -2.10 8.78
N LEU A 164 -17.97 -2.91 9.72
CA LEU A 164 -18.10 -4.36 9.50
C LEU A 164 -19.06 -4.68 8.36
N ARG A 165 -20.21 -3.98 8.29
CA ARG A 165 -21.15 -4.13 7.18
C ARG A 165 -20.51 -3.76 5.84
N GLU A 166 -19.72 -2.70 5.81
CA GLU A 166 -18.99 -2.30 4.61
C GLU A 166 -18.01 -3.39 4.14
N GLU A 167 -17.21 -3.95 5.05
CA GLU A 167 -16.28 -5.05 4.72
C GLU A 167 -17.00 -6.32 4.23
N ILE A 168 -18.14 -6.69 4.84
CA ILE A 168 -18.97 -7.80 4.37
C ILE A 168 -19.53 -7.51 2.97
N ASN A 169 -20.01 -6.29 2.74
CA ASN A 169 -20.51 -5.87 1.44
C ASN A 169 -19.43 -5.90 0.36
N LEU A 170 -18.18 -5.55 0.69
CA LEU A 170 -17.07 -5.64 -0.24
C LEU A 170 -16.81 -7.08 -0.68
N LEU A 171 -16.85 -8.04 0.25
CA LEU A 171 -16.73 -9.46 -0.08
C LEU A 171 -17.90 -9.94 -0.95
N TYR A 172 -19.13 -9.54 -0.61
CA TYR A 172 -20.32 -9.83 -1.42
C TYR A 172 -20.20 -9.29 -2.85
N VAL A 173 -19.76 -8.03 -3.01
CA VAL A 173 -19.54 -7.44 -4.33
C VAL A 173 -18.48 -8.23 -5.10
N ALA A 174 -17.37 -8.60 -4.46
CA ALA A 174 -16.30 -9.37 -5.09
C ALA A 174 -16.75 -10.74 -5.59
N VAL A 175 -17.50 -11.48 -4.75
CA VAL A 175 -18.08 -12.79 -5.07
C VAL A 175 -19.04 -12.69 -6.25
N THR A 176 -19.92 -11.69 -6.25
CA THR A 176 -20.92 -11.49 -7.32
C THR A 176 -20.35 -10.95 -8.63
N ARG A 177 -19.04 -10.68 -8.72
CA ARG A 177 -18.41 -10.35 -10.01
C ARG A 177 -18.22 -11.57 -10.90
N ALA A 178 -18.29 -12.79 -10.35
CA ALA A 178 -18.12 -14.03 -11.08
C ALA A 178 -19.40 -14.45 -11.83
N ARG A 179 -19.33 -14.59 -13.15
CA ARG A 179 -20.45 -15.08 -13.98
C ARG A 179 -20.55 -16.60 -13.97
N HIS A 180 -19.40 -17.30 -13.98
CA HIS A 180 -19.36 -18.75 -14.13
C HIS A 180 -18.55 -19.45 -13.05
N ARG A 181 -17.37 -18.92 -12.68
CA ARG A 181 -16.50 -19.56 -11.68
C ARG A 181 -15.90 -18.58 -10.69
N LEU A 182 -15.91 -18.97 -9.44
CA LEU A 182 -15.28 -18.29 -8.32
C LEU A 182 -14.20 -19.18 -7.73
N TYR A 183 -13.01 -18.62 -7.58
CA TYR A 183 -11.91 -19.22 -6.82
C TYR A 183 -11.72 -18.40 -5.54
N ILE A 184 -12.00 -19.00 -4.39
CA ILE A 184 -12.01 -18.35 -3.09
C ILE A 184 -10.98 -19.02 -2.15
N PRO A 185 -10.14 -18.26 -1.44
CA PRO A 185 -9.29 -18.79 -0.38
C PRO A 185 -10.09 -19.57 0.68
N GLU A 186 -9.53 -20.67 1.19
CA GLU A 186 -10.21 -21.53 2.18
C GLU A 186 -10.63 -20.78 3.44
N ASN A 187 -9.83 -19.81 3.91
CA ASN A 187 -10.14 -18.98 5.07
C ASN A 187 -11.25 -17.94 4.84
N LEU A 188 -11.74 -17.80 3.60
CA LEU A 188 -12.88 -16.95 3.26
C LEU A 188 -14.15 -17.75 3.01
N LEU A 189 -14.08 -19.08 3.00
CA LEU A 189 -15.28 -19.92 2.96
C LEU A 189 -15.90 -19.99 4.35
N PRO A 190 -17.21 -19.65 4.49
CA PRO A 190 -17.90 -19.82 5.75
C PRO A 190 -17.96 -21.28 6.19
N GLN A 191 -17.99 -21.50 7.51
CA GLN A 191 -18.14 -22.84 8.06
C GLN A 191 -19.43 -23.53 7.54
N GLY A 192 -19.29 -24.78 7.10
CA GLY A 192 -20.40 -25.58 6.56
C GLY A 192 -20.73 -25.31 5.09
N VAL A 193 -19.98 -24.45 4.39
CA VAL A 193 -20.11 -24.26 2.94
C VAL A 193 -19.09 -25.13 2.22
N GLU A 194 -19.56 -26.16 1.54
CA GLU A 194 -18.71 -27.02 0.71
C GLU A 194 -18.45 -26.40 -0.68
N PRO A 195 -17.22 -26.53 -1.22
CA PRO A 195 -16.94 -26.11 -2.58
C PRO A 195 -17.79 -26.87 -3.61
N SER A 196 -18.16 -26.18 -4.67
CA SER A 196 -18.95 -26.70 -5.79
C SER A 196 -18.17 -26.61 -7.11
N SER A 197 -18.78 -27.07 -8.21
CA SER A 197 -18.18 -26.91 -9.54
C SER A 197 -17.95 -25.44 -9.93
N ALA A 198 -18.83 -24.54 -9.46
CA ALA A 198 -18.77 -23.10 -9.68
C ALA A 198 -17.97 -22.34 -8.61
N VAL A 199 -17.90 -22.85 -7.37
CA VAL A 199 -17.14 -22.24 -6.27
C VAL A 199 -16.02 -23.17 -5.84
N ARG A 200 -14.79 -22.85 -6.21
CA ARG A 200 -13.60 -23.67 -5.93
C ARG A 200 -12.75 -23.04 -4.86
N THR A 201 -12.19 -23.88 -3.98
CA THR A 201 -11.18 -23.44 -3.03
C THR A 201 -9.84 -23.22 -3.71
N LEU A 202 -9.21 -22.10 -3.40
CA LEU A 202 -7.78 -21.94 -3.56
C LEU A 202 -7.12 -22.54 -2.33
N ARG A 203 -6.47 -23.70 -2.48
CA ARG A 203 -5.58 -24.21 -1.42
C ARG A 203 -4.56 -23.12 -1.12
N LEU A 204 -4.53 -22.67 0.13
CA LEU A 204 -3.56 -21.68 0.59
C LEU A 204 -2.16 -22.21 0.34
N TRP A 205 -1.35 -21.49 -0.46
CA TRP A 205 0.03 -21.87 -0.73
C TRP A 205 0.96 -21.45 0.42
N LYS A 206 0.63 -21.90 1.64
CA LYS A 206 1.45 -21.68 2.84
C LYS A 206 2.78 -22.44 2.81
N GLU A 207 2.95 -23.47 1.98
CA GLU A 207 4.17 -24.28 1.94
C GLU A 207 5.45 -23.50 1.56
N LYS A 208 5.34 -22.39 0.83
CA LYS A 208 6.49 -21.49 0.59
C LYS A 208 6.64 -20.40 1.66
N ARG A 209 5.57 -20.01 2.37
CA ARG A 209 5.62 -19.02 3.47
C ARG A 209 6.37 -19.57 4.68
N GLY A 210 6.20 -20.86 5.02
CA GLY A 210 6.91 -21.49 6.15
C GLY A 210 8.40 -21.78 5.91
N ARG A 211 8.82 -22.03 4.66
CA ARG A 211 10.24 -22.33 4.35
C ARG A 211 11.17 -21.12 4.49
N ALA A 212 10.64 -19.89 4.40
CA ALA A 212 11.41 -18.67 4.60
C ALA A 212 11.63 -18.34 6.09
N GLU A 213 10.78 -18.84 6.99
CA GLU A 213 10.95 -18.68 8.45
C GLU A 213 11.97 -19.67 9.03
N GLU A 214 12.11 -20.86 8.43
CA GLU A 214 13.11 -21.87 8.86
C GLU A 214 14.53 -21.63 8.33
N SER A 215 14.73 -20.71 7.38
CA SER A 215 16.03 -20.46 6.75
C SER A 215 16.66 -19.11 7.13
N LEU A 216 16.44 -18.63 8.36
CA LEU A 216 17.28 -17.58 8.95
C LEU A 216 18.53 -18.25 9.56
N PRO A 217 19.74 -18.03 9.03
CA PRO A 217 20.94 -18.50 9.71
C PRO A 217 21.05 -17.80 11.06
N ALA A 218 21.37 -18.57 12.10
CA ALA A 218 21.65 -18.07 13.43
C ALA A 218 22.61 -16.88 13.35
N ARG A 219 22.19 -15.79 14.00
CA ARG A 219 22.86 -14.50 14.11
C ARG A 219 24.33 -14.69 14.51
N GLU A 220 25.26 -14.55 13.56
CA GLU A 220 26.69 -14.45 13.89
C GLU A 220 26.92 -13.14 14.64
N GLU A 221 27.30 -13.27 15.92
CA GLU A 221 27.81 -12.19 16.75
C GLU A 221 29.02 -11.54 16.06
N ARG A 222 28.81 -10.35 15.49
CA ARG A 222 29.92 -9.51 15.03
C ARG A 222 30.66 -8.99 16.26
N ARG A 223 31.82 -9.61 16.47
CA ARG A 223 32.88 -9.23 17.39
C ARG A 223 33.20 -7.74 17.33
N GLU A 224 33.39 -7.19 18.53
CA GLU A 224 33.94 -5.87 18.81
C GLU A 224 35.27 -5.64 18.08
N GLY A 225 35.42 -4.46 17.51
CA GLY A 225 36.64 -3.99 16.88
C GLY A 225 36.65 -2.47 16.81
N SER A 226 37.49 -1.88 17.65
CA SER A 226 37.62 -0.46 18.02
C SER A 226 38.10 0.51 16.94
N PHE A 227 37.90 1.81 17.23
CA PHE A 227 38.54 3.05 16.73
C PHE A 227 37.77 3.88 15.67
N PHE A 228 37.15 5.00 16.09
CA PHE A 228 37.74 6.35 16.00
C PHE A 228 36.99 7.37 16.89
N LYS A 229 37.73 8.34 17.43
CA LYS A 229 37.42 9.27 18.54
C LYS A 229 36.65 10.55 18.14
N GLY A 230 35.85 11.08 19.09
CA GLY A 230 35.53 12.51 19.34
C GLY A 230 34.43 13.13 18.47
N THR A 231 33.40 13.83 18.96
CA THR A 231 33.35 14.97 19.91
C THR A 231 31.94 15.09 20.59
N PRO A 232 31.76 15.88 21.68
CA PRO A 232 30.70 15.73 22.70
C PRO A 232 29.35 16.45 22.39
N PRO A 233 28.27 16.21 23.17
CA PRO A 233 26.91 16.52 22.76
C PRO A 233 26.53 17.98 23.01
N ARG A 234 25.89 18.64 22.02
CA ARG A 234 25.26 19.95 22.21
C ARG A 234 23.81 19.79 22.71
N LYS A 235 23.67 20.12 23.99
CA LYS A 235 22.55 20.76 24.72
C LYS A 235 21.13 20.64 24.14
N ARG A 236 20.24 20.12 25.00
CA ARG A 236 18.77 20.15 24.95
C ARG A 236 18.24 21.54 24.55
N ALA A 237 17.31 21.57 23.61
CA ALA A 237 16.37 22.68 23.41
C ALA A 237 14.94 22.19 23.69
N ALA A 238 14.20 22.99 24.46
CA ALA A 238 12.84 22.75 24.94
C ALA A 238 11.78 22.95 23.82
N PRO A 239 10.49 22.65 24.06
CA PRO A 239 9.54 22.27 23.01
C PRO A 239 9.00 23.46 22.22
N VAL A 240 8.79 23.28 20.92
CA VAL A 240 8.19 24.30 20.04
C VAL A 240 6.68 24.09 19.92
N LYS A 241 5.95 25.18 20.15
CA LYS A 241 4.49 25.32 20.13
C LYS A 241 3.89 25.18 18.72
N LYS A 242 2.59 24.84 18.72
CA LYS A 242 1.65 24.70 17.58
C LYS A 242 1.63 25.90 16.63
N GLY A 243 1.48 25.58 15.33
CA GLY A 243 0.67 26.32 14.35
C GLY A 243 1.19 27.68 13.88
N ALA A 244 1.87 27.71 12.73
CA ALA A 244 1.92 28.90 11.87
C ALA A 244 2.21 28.49 10.42
N SER A 245 1.40 29.03 9.49
CA SER A 245 1.60 28.97 8.04
C SER A 245 3.04 29.39 7.70
N ARG A 246 3.79 28.56 6.98
CA ARG A 246 5.17 28.87 6.59
C ARG A 246 5.14 29.91 5.46
N SER A 247 5.56 31.15 5.78
CA SER A 247 5.78 32.20 4.79
C SER A 247 7.11 31.99 4.07
N HIS A 248 7.12 32.15 2.75
CA HIS A 248 8.32 32.06 1.92
C HIS A 248 8.53 33.40 1.22
N GLY A 249 9.43 34.22 1.76
CA GLY A 249 9.72 35.56 1.24
C GLY A 249 8.52 36.51 1.35
N ASN A 250 7.74 36.62 0.27
CA ASN A 250 6.65 37.59 0.13
C ASN A 250 5.25 36.95 0.04
N PHE A 251 5.13 35.62 0.11
CA PHE A 251 3.83 34.93 0.03
C PHE A 251 3.76 33.67 0.88
N THR A 252 2.54 33.20 1.11
CA THR A 252 2.25 31.94 1.80
C THR A 252 1.88 30.86 0.79
N ASP A 253 2.10 29.60 1.15
CA ASP A 253 1.71 28.46 0.30
C ASP A 253 0.20 28.51 -0.01
N GLN A 254 -0.62 28.94 0.97
CA GLN A 254 -2.07 29.11 0.77
C GLN A 254 -2.41 30.14 -0.31
N ALA A 255 -1.78 31.32 -0.30
CA ALA A 255 -2.05 32.36 -1.31
C ALA A 255 -1.67 31.91 -2.72
N LEU A 256 -0.64 31.07 -2.84
CA LEU A 256 -0.21 30.47 -4.10
C LEU A 256 -1.18 29.37 -4.57
N VAL A 257 -1.67 28.51 -3.67
CA VAL A 257 -2.72 27.51 -3.95
C VAL A 257 -3.99 28.21 -4.44
N ASP A 258 -4.45 29.25 -3.74
CA ASP A 258 -5.72 29.93 -4.04
C ASP A 258 -5.69 30.59 -5.43
N LEU A 259 -4.56 31.19 -5.82
CA LEU A 259 -4.40 31.79 -7.15
C LEU A 259 -4.28 30.73 -8.26
N TYR A 260 -3.69 29.58 -7.96
CA TYR A 260 -3.60 28.46 -8.89
C TYR A 260 -4.99 27.83 -9.14
N LEU A 261 -5.79 27.63 -8.10
CA LEU A 261 -7.16 27.12 -8.21
C LEU A 261 -8.10 28.08 -8.94
N GLN A 262 -7.79 29.37 -8.97
CA GLN A 262 -8.49 30.36 -9.81
C GLN A 262 -8.12 30.27 -11.30
N GLY A 263 -7.26 29.32 -11.70
CA GLY A 263 -6.86 29.08 -13.09
C GLY A 263 -5.88 30.13 -13.64
N LYS A 264 -5.22 30.91 -12.78
CA LYS A 264 -4.25 31.92 -13.21
C LYS A 264 -2.97 31.27 -13.69
N SER A 265 -2.36 31.86 -14.72
CA SER A 265 -1.06 31.43 -15.22
C SER A 265 0.06 31.74 -14.22
N VAL A 266 1.16 30.98 -14.27
CA VAL A 266 2.32 31.17 -13.36
C VAL A 266 2.87 32.61 -13.41
N GLN A 267 2.78 33.29 -14.56
CA GLN A 267 3.19 34.69 -14.70
C GLN A 267 2.26 35.65 -13.94
N GLU A 268 0.95 35.40 -13.95
CA GLU A 268 -0.05 36.18 -13.21
C GLU A 268 0.04 35.92 -11.70
N ILE A 269 0.29 34.67 -11.31
CA ILE A 269 0.54 34.30 -9.91
C ILE A 269 1.80 35.00 -9.40
N ALA A 270 2.91 34.96 -10.14
CA ALA A 270 4.15 35.64 -9.78
C ALA A 270 3.98 37.16 -9.63
N LYS A 271 3.21 37.79 -10.53
CA LYS A 271 2.88 39.23 -10.45
C LYS A 271 1.97 39.55 -9.27
N GLY A 272 0.99 38.69 -8.98
CA GLY A 272 0.07 38.85 -7.83
C GLY A 272 0.74 38.64 -6.47
N LEU A 273 1.78 37.81 -6.41
CA LEU A 273 2.55 37.51 -5.18
C LEU A 273 3.83 38.35 -5.05
N GLY A 274 4.08 39.29 -5.97
CA GLY A 274 5.26 40.17 -5.95
C GLY A 274 6.59 39.41 -5.86
N SER A 275 6.68 38.25 -6.53
CA SER A 275 7.80 37.32 -6.40
C SER A 275 8.32 36.86 -7.76
N PRO A 276 9.63 36.57 -7.90
CA PRO A 276 10.18 36.08 -9.16
C PRO A 276 9.49 34.78 -9.61
N ARG A 277 9.24 34.67 -10.92
CA ARG A 277 8.52 33.53 -11.53
C ARG A 277 9.16 32.18 -11.17
N ASP A 278 10.48 32.10 -11.17
CA ASP A 278 11.20 30.85 -10.93
C ASP A 278 11.02 30.34 -9.49
N VAL A 279 10.90 31.26 -8.51
CA VAL A 279 10.64 30.93 -7.11
C VAL A 279 9.22 30.38 -6.94
N VAL A 280 8.24 31.00 -7.61
CA VAL A 280 6.85 30.52 -7.61
C VAL A 280 6.75 29.15 -8.29
N LEU A 281 7.43 28.96 -9.42
CA LEU A 281 7.41 27.71 -10.18
C LEU A 281 8.05 26.55 -9.40
N GLN A 282 9.21 26.78 -8.78
CA GLN A 282 9.87 25.78 -7.94
C GLN A 282 9.01 25.42 -6.72
N ARG A 283 8.30 26.39 -6.13
CA ARG A 283 7.39 26.12 -5.01
C ARG A 283 6.15 25.36 -5.45
N MET A 284 5.54 25.70 -6.58
CA MET A 284 4.43 24.95 -7.17
C MET A 284 4.82 23.50 -7.49
N GLN A 285 6.03 23.25 -7.98
CA GLN A 285 6.56 21.88 -8.17
C GLN A 285 6.73 21.14 -6.84
N THR A 286 7.20 21.82 -5.81
CA THR A 286 7.34 21.25 -4.46
C THR A 286 5.98 20.92 -3.84
N LEU A 287 4.93 21.66 -4.21
CA LEU A 287 3.55 21.46 -3.77
C LEU A 287 2.75 20.53 -4.69
N GLY A 288 3.37 19.96 -5.73
CA GLY A 288 2.72 19.00 -6.64
C GLY A 288 1.59 19.59 -7.48
N MET A 289 1.67 20.88 -7.82
CA MET A 289 0.63 21.57 -8.59
C MET A 289 0.74 21.37 -10.12
N PHE A 290 1.70 20.58 -10.59
CA PHE A 290 1.92 20.26 -12.00
C PHE A 290 1.96 18.74 -12.20
#